data_AF-A0A9X8Y9W7-F1
#
_entry.id   AF-A0A9X8Y9W7-F1
#
_cell.length_a   1.000
_cell.length_b   1.000
_cell.length_c   1.000
_cell.angle_alpha   90.00
_cell.angle_beta   90.00
_cell.angle_gamma   90.00
#
_symmetry.space_group_name_H-M   'P 1'
#
loop_
_entity.id
_entity.type
_entity.pdbx_description
1 polymer ?
#
loop_
_entity_poly.entity_id
_entity_poly.type
_entity_poly.pdbx_seq_one_letter_code
_entity_poly.pdbx_strand_id
1 'polypeptide(L)'
;MALLPLPTIITPGIGLLRAQNPSEMTLDGTNSYLLFDPAVDELLPGTPVVLIDPGPELEDHLQALAAFDIQLVLITHRHADHTGGIDALYRMTSAPVRAMLEQYCRDAPVLADGETISAAGAIIQVVFTPGHTSDSVCFIRQGGGAHLFTGDTVLGRGTTILEHPDGTLADYLDSLHRLLALPDMALHPAHGEQHDSSHPLLQMYIKHRHARLDQVRAALQKLGKAGVHTQPAELLEHVYPDLDARLVGAATHSLEAQLHYLSVNP
;
A
#
# COMPACT_ATOMS: atom_id res chain seq x y z
N MET A 1 26.40 -14.24 -16.64
CA MET A 1 25.36 -13.90 -15.66
C MET A 1 24.98 -12.46 -15.89
N ALA A 2 23.69 -12.15 -16.04
CA ALA A 2 23.23 -10.78 -15.95
C ALA A 2 23.52 -10.26 -14.53
N LEU A 3 23.84 -8.97 -14.39
CA LEU A 3 23.98 -8.34 -13.08
C LEU A 3 22.60 -8.22 -12.46
N LEU A 4 22.42 -8.76 -11.25
CA LEU A 4 21.18 -8.58 -10.48
C LEU A 4 21.00 -7.10 -10.13
N PRO A 5 19.75 -6.60 -10.07
CA PRO A 5 19.51 -5.23 -9.64
C PRO A 5 19.94 -5.06 -8.18
N LEU A 6 20.47 -3.88 -7.84
CA LEU A 6 20.86 -3.54 -6.47
C LEU A 6 19.87 -2.54 -5.87
N PRO A 7 19.51 -2.68 -4.58
CA PRO A 7 18.74 -1.66 -3.90
C PRO A 7 19.50 -0.34 -3.83
N THR A 8 18.78 0.77 -3.94
CA THR A 8 19.33 2.11 -3.74
C THR A 8 19.04 2.56 -2.31
N ILE A 9 20.04 3.05 -1.58
CA ILE A 9 19.81 3.75 -0.31
C ILE A 9 19.15 5.10 -0.64
N ILE A 10 17.93 5.31 -0.15
CA ILE A 10 17.18 6.55 -0.38
C ILE A 10 17.30 7.53 0.80
N THR A 11 17.58 7.03 2.00
CA THR A 11 17.88 7.80 3.21
C THR A 11 18.52 6.86 4.25
N PRO A 12 19.27 7.34 5.26
CA PRO A 12 19.93 6.47 6.23
C PRO A 12 19.00 5.41 6.85
N GLY A 13 19.35 4.14 6.65
CA GLY A 13 18.62 2.97 7.12
C GLY A 13 17.37 2.59 6.32
N ILE A 14 17.18 3.15 5.12
CA ILE A 14 16.11 2.77 4.18
C ILE A 14 16.69 2.60 2.77
N GLY A 15 16.58 1.38 2.26
CA GLY A 15 16.87 1.01 0.88
C GLY A 15 15.57 0.72 0.12
N LEU A 16 15.62 0.87 -1.20
CA LEU A 16 14.52 0.58 -2.11
C LEU A 16 15.01 -0.26 -3.28
N LEU A 17 14.33 -1.37 -3.53
CA LEU A 17 14.44 -2.15 -4.76
C LEU A 17 13.07 -2.22 -5.42
N ARG A 18 12.96 -1.68 -6.63
CA ARG A 18 11.71 -1.70 -7.39
C ARG A 18 11.67 -2.90 -8.33
N ALA A 19 10.61 -3.69 -8.21
CA ALA A 19 10.34 -4.83 -9.09
C ALA A 19 10.05 -4.36 -10.52
N GLN A 20 10.44 -5.16 -11.50
CA GLN A 20 10.21 -4.88 -12.93
C GLN A 20 8.84 -5.37 -13.40
N ASN A 21 7.78 -4.88 -12.75
CA ASN A 21 6.38 -5.21 -13.02
C ASN A 21 5.51 -3.97 -13.29
N PRO A 22 5.89 -3.02 -14.17
CA PRO A 22 5.10 -1.82 -14.41
C PRO A 22 3.74 -2.15 -15.05
N SER A 23 2.68 -1.46 -14.62
CA SER A 23 1.33 -1.59 -15.16
C SER A 23 0.46 -0.37 -14.80
N GLU A 24 -0.80 -0.37 -15.25
CA GLU A 24 -1.77 0.66 -14.84
C GLU A 24 -2.03 0.64 -13.32
N MET A 25 -1.86 -0.51 -12.65
CA MET A 25 -2.06 -0.68 -11.20
C MET A 25 -0.79 -0.43 -10.40
N THR A 26 0.33 -1.00 -10.87
CA THR A 26 1.63 -0.99 -10.16
C THR A 26 2.54 0.17 -10.56
N LEU A 27 2.06 1.07 -11.43
CA LEU A 27 2.80 2.23 -11.93
C LEU A 27 4.14 1.82 -12.55
N ASP A 28 5.26 2.25 -11.96
CA ASP A 28 6.61 1.93 -12.45
C ASP A 28 7.13 0.58 -11.94
N GLY A 29 6.33 -0.13 -11.13
CA GLY A 29 6.66 -1.37 -10.42
C GLY A 29 6.40 -1.27 -8.92
N THR A 30 6.40 -2.42 -8.24
CA THR A 30 6.27 -2.50 -6.78
C THR A 30 7.59 -2.16 -6.10
N ASN A 31 7.58 -1.22 -5.16
CA ASN A 31 8.72 -0.84 -4.34
C ASN A 31 8.82 -1.78 -3.13
N SER A 32 9.83 -2.65 -3.13
CA SER A 32 10.25 -3.40 -1.95
C SER A 32 11.22 -2.57 -1.13
N TYR A 33 10.93 -2.39 0.16
CA TYR A 33 11.76 -1.56 1.05
C TYR A 33 12.61 -2.42 1.98
N LEU A 34 13.90 -2.09 2.09
CA LEU A 34 14.85 -2.73 2.99
C LEU A 34 15.16 -1.77 4.13
N LEU A 35 14.74 -2.10 5.35
CA LEU A 35 14.99 -1.31 6.55
C LEU A 35 16.18 -1.90 7.30
N PHE A 36 17.12 -1.05 7.67
CA PHE A 36 18.36 -1.46 8.33
C PHE A 36 18.85 -0.41 9.33
N ASP A 37 19.90 -0.77 10.07
CA ASP A 37 20.55 0.12 11.03
C ASP A 37 21.05 1.38 10.32
N PRO A 38 20.63 2.60 10.73
CA PRO A 38 21.06 3.84 10.09
C PRO A 38 22.56 4.13 10.20
N ALA A 39 23.31 3.40 11.03
CA ALA A 39 24.77 3.48 11.10
C ALA A 39 25.47 2.74 9.95
N VAL A 40 24.74 2.00 9.11
CA VAL A 40 25.28 1.34 7.92
C VAL A 40 25.31 2.32 6.75
N ASP A 41 26.51 2.66 6.28
CA ASP A 41 26.72 3.61 5.18
C ASP A 41 26.56 2.95 3.78
N GLU A 42 26.74 1.63 3.69
CA GLU A 42 26.67 0.87 2.44
C GLU A 42 25.76 -0.37 2.58
N LEU A 43 24.82 -0.53 1.66
CA LEU A 43 23.87 -1.65 1.66
C LEU A 43 24.41 -2.79 0.81
N LEU A 44 25.24 -3.64 1.41
CA LEU A 44 25.91 -4.77 0.76
C LEU A 44 25.17 -6.10 1.00
N PRO A 45 25.33 -7.11 0.12
CA PRO A 45 24.85 -8.47 0.40
C PRO A 45 25.27 -8.98 1.78
N GLY A 46 24.35 -9.65 2.47
CA GLY A 46 24.51 -10.11 3.85
C GLY A 46 24.24 -9.06 4.92
N THR A 47 23.94 -7.80 4.57
CA THR A 47 23.49 -6.79 5.54
C THR A 47 22.17 -7.26 6.17
N PRO A 48 22.03 -7.22 7.51
CA PRO A 48 20.77 -7.49 8.18
C PRO A 48 19.69 -6.48 7.78
N VAL A 49 18.53 -6.95 7.36
CA VAL A 49 17.41 -6.09 6.95
C VAL A 49 16.06 -6.62 7.44
N VAL A 50 15.11 -5.70 7.63
CA VAL A 50 13.67 -6.01 7.56
C VAL A 50 13.18 -5.63 6.17
N LEU A 51 12.49 -6.54 5.50
CA LEU A 51 11.90 -6.31 4.18
C LEU A 51 10.42 -5.95 4.32
N ILE A 52 9.98 -4.86 3.69
CA ILE A 52 8.55 -4.59 3.48
C ILE A 52 8.21 -4.95 2.04
N ASP A 53 7.26 -5.87 1.88
CA ASP A 53 6.76 -6.46 0.64
C ASP A 53 7.85 -7.07 -0.27
N PRO A 54 7.89 -8.40 -0.45
CA PRO A 54 8.85 -9.05 -1.36
C PRO A 54 8.59 -8.75 -2.83
N GLY A 55 7.43 -8.22 -3.18
CA GLY A 55 7.06 -7.95 -4.56
C GLY A 55 6.39 -9.15 -5.24
N PRO A 56 6.20 -9.10 -6.58
CA PRO A 56 5.71 -10.23 -7.36
C PRO A 56 6.73 -11.37 -7.43
N GLU A 57 6.30 -12.54 -7.90
CA GLU A 57 7.20 -13.68 -8.16
C GLU A 57 8.05 -13.44 -9.41
N LEU A 58 9.08 -12.58 -9.27
CA LEU A 58 10.08 -12.29 -10.29
C LEU A 58 11.45 -12.78 -9.83
N GLU A 59 11.98 -13.81 -10.49
CA GLU A 59 13.20 -14.51 -10.08
C GLU A 59 14.39 -13.56 -9.82
N ASP A 60 14.74 -12.69 -10.78
CA ASP A 60 15.88 -11.77 -10.63
C ASP A 60 15.70 -10.77 -9.46
N HIS A 61 14.44 -10.35 -9.20
CA HIS A 61 14.11 -9.46 -8.07
C HIS A 61 14.26 -10.18 -6.74
N LEU A 62 13.71 -11.39 -6.63
CA LEU A 62 13.80 -12.20 -5.42
C LEU A 62 15.22 -12.67 -5.13
N GLN A 63 16.01 -12.98 -6.16
CA GLN A 63 17.44 -13.27 -6.01
C GLN A 63 18.23 -12.06 -5.50
N ALA A 64 17.91 -10.86 -5.97
CA ALA A 64 18.52 -9.64 -5.47
C ALA A 64 18.17 -9.39 -4.00
N LEU A 65 16.91 -9.61 -3.60
CA LEU A 65 16.48 -9.49 -2.19
C LEU A 65 17.11 -10.57 -1.31
N ALA A 66 17.17 -11.82 -1.78
CA ALA A 66 17.73 -12.95 -1.05
C ALA A 66 19.25 -12.85 -0.83
N ALA A 67 19.93 -11.89 -1.48
CA ALA A 67 21.33 -11.60 -1.21
C ALA A 67 21.56 -10.95 0.17
N PHE A 68 20.50 -10.46 0.84
CA PHE A 68 20.56 -9.83 2.16
C PHE A 68 20.23 -10.81 3.29
N ASP A 69 20.68 -10.51 4.52
CA ASP A 69 20.28 -11.25 5.73
C ASP A 69 18.90 -10.74 6.18
N ILE A 70 17.84 -11.28 5.58
CA ILE A 70 16.47 -10.87 5.86
C ILE A 70 16.04 -11.45 7.22
N GLN A 71 16.00 -10.61 8.24
CA GLN A 71 15.59 -11.02 9.59
C GLN A 71 14.07 -11.14 9.75
N LEU A 72 13.32 -10.39 8.93
CA LEU A 72 11.86 -10.36 8.95
C LEU A 72 11.33 -9.80 7.63
N VAL A 73 10.26 -10.39 7.12
CA VAL A 73 9.44 -9.84 6.03
C VAL A 73 8.11 -9.36 6.61
N LEU A 74 7.72 -8.14 6.26
CA LEU A 74 6.46 -7.51 6.61
C LEU A 74 5.64 -7.31 5.36
N ILE A 75 4.37 -7.72 5.40
CA ILE A 75 3.44 -7.60 4.27
C ILE A 75 2.43 -6.49 4.55
N THR A 76 2.26 -5.58 3.60
CA THR A 76 1.29 -4.49 3.70
C THR A 76 -0.14 -4.98 3.50
N HIS A 77 -0.37 -5.84 2.50
CA HIS A 77 -1.69 -6.44 2.23
C HIS A 77 -1.63 -7.60 1.23
N ARG A 78 -2.78 -8.22 0.96
CA ARG A 78 -2.93 -9.48 0.22
C ARG A 78 -2.66 -9.47 -1.29
N HIS A 79 -2.48 -8.33 -1.95
CA HIS A 79 -2.35 -8.33 -3.42
C HIS A 79 -1.09 -9.05 -3.89
N ALA A 80 -1.18 -9.65 -5.07
CA ALA A 80 -0.19 -10.59 -5.57
C ALA A 80 1.15 -9.94 -5.95
N ASP A 81 1.15 -8.66 -6.27
CA ASP A 81 2.37 -7.91 -6.52
C ASP A 81 3.08 -7.50 -5.22
N HIS A 82 2.48 -7.69 -4.05
CA HIS A 82 3.12 -7.58 -2.74
C HIS A 82 3.47 -8.95 -2.17
N THR A 83 2.59 -9.94 -2.31
CA THR A 83 2.67 -11.25 -1.66
C THR A 83 3.21 -12.37 -2.56
N GLY A 84 3.25 -12.18 -3.87
CA GLY A 84 3.58 -13.24 -4.82
C GLY A 84 4.97 -13.83 -4.61
N GLY A 85 5.92 -13.00 -4.18
CA GLY A 85 7.29 -13.42 -3.89
C GLY A 85 7.49 -14.15 -2.56
N ILE A 86 6.48 -14.24 -1.68
CA ILE A 86 6.62 -14.78 -0.31
C ILE A 86 7.22 -16.19 -0.32
N ASP A 87 6.62 -17.11 -1.07
CA ASP A 87 6.99 -18.52 -0.99
C ASP A 87 8.36 -18.80 -1.61
N ALA A 88 8.67 -18.12 -2.71
CA ALA A 88 9.99 -18.22 -3.34
C ALA A 88 11.07 -17.62 -2.45
N LEU A 89 10.87 -16.42 -1.91
CA LEU A 89 11.84 -15.77 -1.03
C LEU A 89 12.05 -16.57 0.27
N TYR A 90 10.97 -17.06 0.89
CA TYR A 90 11.05 -17.89 2.09
C TYR A 90 11.85 -19.18 1.85
N ARG A 91 11.70 -19.84 0.69
CA ARG A 91 12.55 -21.01 0.33
C ARG A 91 14.03 -20.67 0.23
N MET A 92 14.37 -19.42 -0.15
CA MET A 92 15.75 -18.98 -0.33
C MET A 92 16.40 -18.55 0.98
N THR A 93 15.63 -17.94 1.90
CA THR A 93 16.19 -17.27 3.09
C THR A 93 15.73 -17.86 4.42
N SER A 94 14.63 -18.62 4.43
CA SER A 94 13.92 -19.04 5.65
C SER A 94 13.52 -17.88 6.58
N ALA A 95 13.47 -16.65 6.05
CA ALA A 95 13.12 -15.46 6.82
C ALA A 95 11.64 -15.51 7.27
N PRO A 96 11.33 -15.25 8.56
CA PRO A 96 9.95 -15.21 9.00
C PRO A 96 9.16 -14.12 8.25
N VAL A 97 7.89 -14.40 7.96
CA VAL A 97 6.99 -13.49 7.25
C VAL A 97 5.79 -13.20 8.13
N ARG A 98 5.46 -11.91 8.31
CA ARG A 98 4.30 -11.46 9.06
C ARG A 98 3.38 -10.61 8.19
N ALA A 99 2.09 -10.90 8.28
CA ALA A 99 1.01 -10.21 7.58
C ALA A 99 -0.22 -10.12 8.51
N MET A 100 -1.24 -9.34 8.14
CA MET A 100 -2.53 -9.35 8.86
C MET A 100 -3.31 -10.66 8.69
N LEU A 101 -3.12 -11.35 7.55
CA LEU A 101 -3.77 -12.63 7.27
C LEU A 101 -2.78 -13.78 7.45
N GLU A 102 -3.18 -14.78 8.24
CA GLU A 102 -2.37 -15.97 8.58
C GLU A 102 -1.84 -16.70 7.34
N GLN A 103 -2.61 -16.74 6.25
CA GLN A 103 -2.20 -17.44 5.02
C GLN A 103 -0.93 -16.87 4.36
N TYR A 104 -0.58 -15.61 4.63
CA TYR A 104 0.64 -14.96 4.15
C TYR A 104 1.77 -14.97 5.19
N CYS A 105 1.55 -15.55 6.37
CA CYS A 105 2.58 -15.68 7.40
C CYS A 105 3.44 -16.93 7.16
N ARG A 106 4.72 -16.86 7.55
CA ARG A 106 5.66 -18.00 7.55
C ARG A 106 6.48 -17.93 8.82
N ASP A 107 6.44 -18.97 9.65
CA ASP A 107 7.18 -19.08 10.92
C ASP A 107 7.09 -17.88 11.87
N ALA A 108 6.00 -17.11 11.81
CA ALA A 108 5.75 -15.96 12.67
C ALA A 108 4.25 -15.70 12.80
N PRO A 109 3.79 -15.10 13.91
CA PRO A 109 2.38 -14.79 14.11
C PRO A 109 1.94 -13.61 13.22
N VAL A 110 0.62 -13.51 13.00
CA VAL A 110 0.00 -12.35 12.36
C VAL A 110 0.43 -11.03 13.00
N LEU A 111 0.34 -9.97 12.20
CA LEU A 111 0.50 -8.60 12.68
C LEU A 111 -0.68 -8.18 13.57
N ALA A 112 -0.40 -7.30 14.52
CA ALA A 112 -1.38 -6.69 15.41
C ALA A 112 -1.30 -5.17 15.31
N ASP A 113 -2.45 -4.51 15.28
CA ASP A 113 -2.51 -3.05 15.22
C ASP A 113 -1.80 -2.40 16.42
N GLY A 114 -0.97 -1.39 16.14
CA GLY A 114 -0.24 -0.65 17.15
C GLY A 114 0.97 -1.37 17.75
N GLU A 115 1.26 -2.61 17.36
CA GLU A 115 2.46 -3.29 17.85
C GLU A 115 3.74 -2.59 17.38
N THR A 116 4.80 -2.74 18.15
CA THR A 116 6.14 -2.26 17.80
C THR A 116 7.08 -3.45 17.64
N ILE A 117 7.74 -3.51 16.49
CA ILE A 117 8.64 -4.58 16.07
C ILE A 117 10.06 -4.02 16.02
N SER A 118 11.00 -4.75 16.61
CA SER A 118 12.42 -4.42 16.57
C SER A 118 13.19 -5.56 15.91
N ALA A 119 13.79 -5.30 14.75
CA ALA A 119 14.60 -6.26 14.00
C ALA A 119 15.59 -5.51 13.08
N ALA A 120 16.75 -6.11 12.80
CA ALA A 120 17.80 -5.54 11.94
C ALA A 120 18.20 -4.08 12.25
N GLY A 121 18.14 -3.68 13.53
CA GLY A 121 18.43 -2.30 13.96
C GLY A 121 17.32 -1.28 13.64
N ALA A 122 16.19 -1.70 13.08
CA ALA A 122 15.01 -0.88 12.84
C ALA A 122 13.95 -1.08 13.93
N ILE A 123 13.25 0.01 14.29
CA ILE A 123 12.06 0.00 15.14
C ILE A 123 10.87 0.39 14.27
N ILE A 124 9.87 -0.49 14.17
CA ILE A 124 8.77 -0.40 13.21
C ILE A 124 7.46 -0.51 13.97
N GLN A 125 6.62 0.51 13.87
CA GLN A 125 5.25 0.47 14.40
C GLN A 125 4.28 0.04 13.29
N VAL A 126 3.37 -0.88 13.62
CA VAL A 126 2.29 -1.31 12.74
C VAL A 126 1.09 -0.38 12.92
N VAL A 127 0.49 0.06 11.81
CA VAL A 127 -0.73 0.86 11.81
C VAL A 127 -1.73 0.18 10.89
N PHE A 128 -2.77 -0.42 11.47
CA PHE A 128 -3.85 -1.03 10.70
C PHE A 128 -4.66 0.06 9.97
N THR A 129 -4.76 -0.07 8.65
CA THR A 129 -5.34 0.92 7.76
C THR A 129 -6.24 0.26 6.70
N PRO A 130 -7.32 -0.43 7.13
CA PRO A 130 -8.24 -1.07 6.19
C PRO A 130 -8.89 -0.05 5.26
N GLY A 131 -9.28 -0.49 4.07
CA GLY A 131 -10.08 0.28 3.13
C GLY A 131 -9.69 0.09 1.68
N HIS A 132 -8.39 0.05 1.36
CA HIS A 132 -7.93 -0.43 0.06
C HIS A 132 -8.28 -1.92 -0.08
N THR A 133 -7.80 -2.72 0.87
CA THR A 133 -8.31 -4.04 1.23
C THR A 133 -8.63 -4.08 2.73
N SER A 134 -9.33 -5.11 3.19
CA SER A 134 -9.65 -5.26 4.62
C SER A 134 -8.43 -5.59 5.50
N ASP A 135 -7.34 -6.08 4.90
CA ASP A 135 -6.11 -6.48 5.58
C ASP A 135 -4.97 -5.46 5.46
N SER A 136 -5.23 -4.30 4.86
CA SER A 136 -4.23 -3.25 4.62
C SER A 136 -3.61 -2.70 5.91
N VAL A 137 -2.28 -2.61 5.92
CA VAL A 137 -1.49 -1.93 6.97
C VAL A 137 -0.49 -0.94 6.39
N CYS A 138 -0.23 0.10 7.16
CA CYS A 138 0.93 0.96 7.02
C CYS A 138 1.97 0.61 8.09
N PHE A 139 3.24 0.91 7.82
CA PHE A 139 4.33 0.78 8.79
C PHE A 139 4.98 2.13 9.04
N ILE A 140 5.41 2.39 10.27
CA ILE A 140 6.18 3.58 10.63
C ILE A 140 7.54 3.14 11.15
N ARG A 141 8.61 3.47 10.43
CA ARG A 141 9.97 3.33 10.97
C ARG A 141 10.27 4.54 11.87
N GLN A 142 10.79 4.25 13.07
CA GLN A 142 11.24 5.25 14.04
C GLN A 142 12.77 5.42 13.99
N GLY A 143 13.26 6.61 14.39
CA GLY A 143 14.70 6.91 14.54
C GLY A 143 15.27 7.82 13.43
N GLY A 144 15.97 8.91 13.81
CA GLY A 144 16.52 9.91 12.86
C GLY A 144 15.49 10.77 12.13
N GLY A 145 14.20 10.45 12.28
CA GLY A 145 13.02 10.99 11.61
C GLY A 145 12.02 9.86 11.42
N ALA A 146 10.72 10.12 11.55
CA ALA A 146 9.73 9.07 11.27
C ALA A 146 9.58 8.90 9.75
N HIS A 147 9.29 7.68 9.30
CA HIS A 147 9.06 7.36 7.90
C HIS A 147 7.84 6.45 7.78
N LEU A 148 6.83 6.86 7.01
CA LEU A 148 5.58 6.14 6.80
C LEU A 148 5.64 5.32 5.52
N PHE A 149 5.48 4.01 5.61
CA PHE A 149 5.33 3.10 4.47
C PHE A 149 3.86 2.77 4.29
N THR A 150 3.29 3.11 3.14
CA THR A 150 1.82 3.17 2.98
C THR A 150 1.21 1.97 2.27
N GLY A 151 2.02 1.06 1.73
CA GLY A 151 1.54 0.05 0.79
C GLY A 151 0.70 0.73 -0.31
N ASP A 152 -0.51 0.21 -0.49
CA ASP A 152 -1.50 0.76 -1.42
C ASP A 152 -2.58 1.62 -0.77
N THR A 153 -2.45 1.90 0.53
CA THR A 153 -3.34 2.86 1.23
C THR A 153 -3.19 4.25 0.61
N VAL A 154 -1.96 4.67 0.29
CA VAL A 154 -1.64 5.93 -0.40
C VAL A 154 -0.52 5.65 -1.38
N LEU A 155 -0.76 5.92 -2.67
CA LEU A 155 0.23 5.81 -3.75
C LEU A 155 0.99 7.12 -3.93
N GLY A 156 2.21 7.04 -4.47
CA GLY A 156 3.08 8.19 -4.72
C GLY A 156 2.58 9.13 -5.81
N ARG A 157 1.69 8.66 -6.68
CA ARG A 157 0.95 9.52 -7.62
C ARG A 157 -0.41 8.92 -7.93
N GLY A 158 -1.33 9.77 -8.37
CA GLY A 158 -2.71 9.37 -8.62
C GLY A 158 -3.44 9.00 -7.32
N THR A 159 -4.36 8.04 -7.40
CA THR A 159 -5.15 7.57 -6.26
C THR A 159 -5.28 6.05 -6.29
N THR A 160 -5.38 5.42 -5.13
CA THR A 160 -5.63 3.98 -5.02
C THR A 160 -7.06 3.59 -5.41
N ILE A 161 -7.27 2.31 -5.70
CA ILE A 161 -8.59 1.70 -5.81
C ILE A 161 -9.07 1.21 -4.43
N LEU A 162 -10.36 0.96 -4.27
CA LEU A 162 -10.92 0.26 -3.12
C LEU A 162 -11.53 -1.04 -3.63
N GLU A 163 -11.08 -2.19 -3.11
CA GLU A 163 -11.58 -3.50 -3.55
C GLU A 163 -12.90 -3.84 -2.87
N HIS A 164 -13.94 -3.07 -3.17
CA HIS A 164 -15.28 -3.31 -2.65
C HIS A 164 -15.80 -4.69 -3.11
N PRO A 165 -16.44 -5.50 -2.23
CA PRO A 165 -16.88 -5.20 -0.87
C PRO A 165 -15.86 -5.46 0.25
N ASP A 166 -14.67 -5.97 -0.05
CA ASP A 166 -13.63 -6.23 0.95
C ASP A 166 -13.08 -4.93 1.54
N GLY A 167 -12.59 -4.04 0.68
CA GLY A 167 -12.22 -2.67 1.05
C GLY A 167 -13.44 -1.74 0.99
N THR A 168 -13.68 -0.96 2.05
CA THR A 168 -14.79 0.01 2.09
C THR A 168 -14.31 1.46 2.14
N LEU A 169 -15.12 2.38 1.60
CA LEU A 169 -14.83 3.81 1.66
C LEU A 169 -14.87 4.36 3.09
N ALA A 170 -15.69 3.77 3.97
CA ALA A 170 -15.76 4.19 5.37
C ALA A 170 -14.45 3.88 6.08
N ASP A 171 -14.02 2.61 6.03
CA ASP A 171 -12.74 2.19 6.59
C ASP A 171 -11.58 2.98 6.00
N TYR A 172 -11.61 3.22 4.69
CA TYR A 172 -10.58 3.98 4.01
C TYR A 172 -10.48 5.43 4.49
N LEU A 173 -11.60 6.13 4.64
CA LEU A 173 -11.61 7.50 5.15
C LEU A 173 -11.14 7.55 6.62
N ASP A 174 -11.55 6.60 7.44
CA ASP A 174 -11.11 6.49 8.83
C ASP A 174 -9.60 6.23 8.91
N SER A 175 -9.08 5.36 8.06
CA SER A 175 -7.64 5.09 7.91
C SER A 175 -6.86 6.34 7.49
N LEU A 176 -7.35 7.10 6.51
CA LEU A 176 -6.72 8.35 6.08
C LEU A 176 -6.72 9.40 7.19
N HIS A 177 -7.82 9.55 7.93
CA HIS A 177 -7.88 10.48 9.07
C HIS A 177 -6.97 10.04 10.21
N ARG A 178 -6.90 8.74 10.49
CA ARG A 178 -5.97 8.17 11.47
C ARG A 178 -4.52 8.48 11.11
N LEU A 179 -4.13 8.30 9.84
CA LEU A 179 -2.80 8.65 9.37
C LEU A 179 -2.53 10.17 9.42
N LEU A 180 -3.51 10.99 9.05
CA LEU A 180 -3.39 12.46 9.09
C LEU A 180 -3.26 13.00 10.52
N ALA A 181 -3.80 12.29 11.51
CA ALA A 181 -3.67 12.65 12.92
C ALA A 181 -2.27 12.36 13.50
N LEU A 182 -1.41 11.62 12.78
CA LEU A 182 -0.02 11.41 13.15
C LEU A 182 0.84 12.63 12.78
N PRO A 183 2.03 12.81 13.40
CA PRO A 183 2.98 13.83 12.97
C PRO A 183 3.29 13.73 11.49
N ASP A 184 3.51 14.87 10.84
CA ASP A 184 3.93 14.86 9.45
C ASP A 184 5.32 14.25 9.30
N MET A 185 5.50 13.41 8.28
CA MET A 185 6.71 12.63 8.06
C MET A 185 6.86 12.26 6.58
N ALA A 186 8.05 11.81 6.18
CA ALA A 186 8.26 11.32 4.82
C ALA A 186 7.43 10.04 4.57
N LEU A 187 6.91 9.93 3.34
CA LEU A 187 5.97 8.89 2.92
C LEU A 187 6.57 8.06 1.78
N HIS A 188 6.46 6.73 1.92
CA HIS A 188 7.08 5.71 1.09
C HIS A 188 6.01 4.73 0.58
N PRO A 189 5.48 4.94 -0.64
CA PRO A 189 4.41 4.12 -1.19
C PRO A 189 4.95 2.86 -1.86
N ALA A 190 4.13 1.81 -1.93
CA ALA A 190 4.50 0.64 -2.73
C ALA A 190 4.55 0.94 -4.24
N HIS A 191 3.83 1.97 -4.70
CA HIS A 191 3.88 2.40 -6.09
C HIS A 191 4.08 3.91 -6.24
N GLY A 192 4.93 4.28 -7.19
CA GLY A 192 5.25 5.67 -7.50
C GLY A 192 6.39 6.23 -6.63
N GLU A 193 6.45 7.56 -6.59
CA GLU A 193 7.54 8.32 -5.97
C GLU A 193 7.36 8.51 -4.46
N GLN A 194 8.48 8.63 -3.76
CA GLN A 194 8.51 8.98 -2.35
C GLN A 194 8.24 10.47 -2.16
N HIS A 195 7.69 10.84 -1.00
CA HIS A 195 7.37 12.22 -0.64
C HIS A 195 8.02 12.61 0.67
N ASP A 196 8.51 13.84 0.79
CA ASP A 196 9.13 14.35 2.02
C ASP A 196 8.11 14.61 3.14
N SER A 197 6.82 14.70 2.79
CA SER A 197 5.72 15.06 3.68
C SER A 197 4.46 14.26 3.34
N SER A 198 3.88 13.66 4.36
CA SER A 198 2.69 12.80 4.30
C SER A 198 1.40 13.61 4.23
N HIS A 199 1.34 14.73 4.96
CA HIS A 199 0.10 15.49 5.17
C HIS A 199 -0.51 16.04 3.87
N PRO A 200 0.25 16.67 2.95
CA PRO A 200 -0.31 17.18 1.70
C PRO A 200 -0.97 16.09 0.87
N LEU A 201 -0.35 14.92 0.78
CA LEU A 201 -0.87 13.80 0.00
C LEU A 201 -2.11 13.19 0.68
N LEU A 202 -2.07 12.95 1.99
CA LEU A 202 -3.23 12.49 2.76
C LEU A 202 -4.43 13.43 2.62
N GLN A 203 -4.22 14.75 2.73
CA GLN A 203 -5.26 15.76 2.53
C GLN A 203 -5.81 15.76 1.11
N MET A 204 -4.95 15.60 0.10
CA MET A 204 -5.37 15.48 -1.29
C MET A 204 -6.27 14.24 -1.48
N TYR A 205 -5.91 13.10 -0.88
CA TYR A 205 -6.67 11.86 -0.96
C TYR A 205 -8.05 12.00 -0.30
N ILE A 206 -8.13 12.55 0.91
CA ILE A 206 -9.39 12.82 1.61
C ILE A 206 -10.28 13.74 0.76
N LYS A 207 -9.72 14.86 0.28
CA LYS A 207 -10.43 15.81 -0.58
C LYS A 207 -10.95 15.14 -1.86
N HIS A 208 -10.13 14.30 -2.49
CA HIS A 208 -10.53 13.57 -3.69
C HIS A 208 -11.72 12.64 -3.42
N ARG A 209 -11.70 11.88 -2.32
CA ARG A 209 -12.79 10.97 -1.96
C ARG A 209 -14.09 11.71 -1.66
N HIS A 210 -14.03 12.84 -0.96
CA HIS A 210 -15.21 13.68 -0.73
C HIS A 210 -15.74 14.31 -2.02
N ALA A 211 -14.87 14.81 -2.90
CA ALA A 211 -15.30 15.33 -4.19
C ALA A 211 -16.03 14.27 -5.03
N ARG A 212 -15.57 13.00 -4.97
CA ARG A 212 -16.24 11.88 -5.63
C ARG A 212 -17.60 11.57 -5.00
N LEU A 213 -17.71 11.58 -3.67
CA LEU A 213 -19.00 11.46 -2.96
C LEU A 213 -19.99 12.52 -3.44
N ASP A 214 -19.56 13.77 -3.54
CA ASP A 214 -20.41 14.88 -3.95
C ASP A 214 -20.85 14.77 -5.41
N GLN A 215 -19.98 14.28 -6.31
CA GLN A 215 -20.35 13.95 -7.69
C GLN A 215 -21.43 12.87 -7.75
N VAL A 216 -21.28 11.81 -6.96
CA VAL A 216 -22.28 10.72 -6.89
C VAL A 216 -23.61 11.24 -6.34
N ARG A 217 -23.60 12.05 -5.27
CA ARG A 217 -24.81 12.70 -4.74
C ARG A 217 -25.50 13.57 -5.79
N ALA A 218 -24.74 14.39 -6.52
CA ALA A 218 -25.27 15.24 -7.57
C ALA A 218 -25.87 14.42 -8.73
N ALA A 219 -25.25 13.31 -9.12
CA ALA A 219 -25.76 12.41 -10.13
C ALA A 219 -27.06 11.72 -9.68
N LEU A 220 -27.12 11.24 -8.43
CA LEU A 220 -28.34 10.68 -7.83
C LEU A 220 -29.49 11.69 -7.79
N GLN A 221 -29.21 12.94 -7.40
CA GLN A 221 -30.20 14.02 -7.37
C GLN A 221 -30.75 14.31 -8.78
N LYS A 222 -29.88 14.38 -9.80
CA LYS A 222 -30.29 14.58 -11.19
C LYS A 222 -31.18 13.45 -11.71
N LEU A 223 -30.90 12.22 -11.29
CA LEU A 223 -31.70 11.04 -11.64
C LEU A 223 -32.96 10.87 -10.78
N GLY A 224 -33.16 11.71 -9.75
CA GLY A 224 -34.28 11.58 -8.80
C GLY A 224 -34.23 10.31 -7.96
N LYS A 225 -33.03 9.78 -7.69
CA LYS A 225 -32.81 8.52 -6.95
C LYS A 225 -32.27 8.75 -5.55
N ALA A 226 -32.66 7.89 -4.61
CA ALA A 226 -32.17 7.88 -3.23
C ALA A 226 -30.91 7.01 -3.00
N GLY A 227 -30.26 6.51 -4.05
CA GLY A 227 -29.02 5.73 -3.97
C GLY A 227 -29.19 4.22 -3.74
N VAL A 228 -30.10 3.78 -2.88
CA VAL A 228 -30.25 2.38 -2.42
C VAL A 228 -30.55 1.36 -3.54
N HIS A 229 -31.06 1.82 -4.68
CA HIS A 229 -31.37 0.97 -5.84
C HIS A 229 -30.67 1.41 -7.13
N THR A 230 -29.66 2.26 -7.02
CA THR A 230 -28.91 2.75 -8.18
C THR A 230 -27.79 1.79 -8.50
N GLN A 231 -27.71 1.35 -9.75
CA GLN A 231 -26.59 0.55 -10.22
C GLN A 231 -25.43 1.47 -10.64
N PRO A 232 -24.15 1.09 -10.41
CA PRO A 232 -22.98 1.87 -10.84
C PRO A 232 -23.05 2.31 -12.30
N ALA A 233 -23.51 1.42 -13.20
CA ALA A 233 -23.64 1.70 -14.62
C ALA A 233 -24.50 2.92 -14.94
N GLU A 234 -25.49 3.24 -14.10
CA GLU A 234 -26.38 4.39 -14.27
C GLU A 234 -25.70 5.71 -13.91
N LEU A 235 -24.58 5.67 -13.20
CA LEU A 235 -23.85 6.84 -12.74
C LEU A 235 -22.56 7.08 -13.52
N LEU A 236 -22.07 6.09 -14.27
CA LEU A 236 -20.77 6.14 -14.96
C LEU A 236 -20.63 7.41 -15.81
N GLU A 237 -21.54 7.67 -16.75
CA GLU A 237 -21.46 8.84 -17.63
C GLU A 237 -21.63 10.18 -16.90
N HIS A 238 -22.33 10.19 -15.76
CA HIS A 238 -22.55 11.40 -14.97
C HIS A 238 -21.36 11.76 -14.09
N VAL A 239 -20.61 10.75 -13.63
CA VAL A 239 -19.54 10.89 -12.65
C VAL A 239 -18.16 10.81 -13.33
N TYR A 240 -18.06 10.12 -14.46
CA TYR A 240 -16.86 9.99 -15.30
C TYR A 240 -17.20 10.30 -16.77
N PRO A 241 -17.40 11.57 -17.13
CA PRO A 241 -17.53 11.93 -18.53
C PRO A 241 -16.24 11.57 -19.29
N ASP A 242 -16.39 11.03 -20.51
CA ASP A 242 -15.27 10.65 -21.38
C ASP A 242 -14.32 9.57 -20.82
N LEU A 243 -14.84 8.66 -19.97
CA LEU A 243 -14.07 7.56 -19.38
C LEU A 243 -13.53 6.61 -20.46
N ASP A 244 -12.22 6.36 -20.44
CA ASP A 244 -11.59 5.32 -21.27
C ASP A 244 -12.19 3.94 -20.93
N ALA A 245 -12.54 3.16 -21.95
CA ALA A 245 -13.15 1.83 -21.80
C ALA A 245 -12.32 0.90 -20.89
N ARG A 246 -11.00 1.06 -20.85
CA ARG A 246 -10.10 0.29 -19.98
C ARG A 246 -10.32 0.56 -18.48
N LEU A 247 -10.79 1.76 -18.14
CA LEU A 247 -10.97 2.21 -16.76
C LEU A 247 -12.39 1.99 -16.22
N VAL A 248 -13.30 1.44 -17.04
CA VAL A 248 -14.70 1.20 -16.65
C VAL A 248 -14.79 0.27 -15.43
N GLY A 249 -13.96 -0.78 -15.37
CA GLY A 249 -13.93 -1.69 -14.24
C GLY A 249 -13.54 -0.99 -12.93
N ALA A 250 -12.47 -0.20 -12.94
CA ALA A 250 -12.03 0.55 -11.75
C ALA A 250 -13.06 1.62 -11.33
N ALA A 251 -13.66 2.33 -12.30
CA ALA A 251 -14.71 3.30 -12.03
C ALA A 251 -15.97 2.65 -11.44
N THR A 252 -16.33 1.45 -11.89
CA THR A 252 -17.46 0.67 -11.37
C THR A 252 -17.26 0.34 -9.90
N HIS A 253 -16.13 -0.27 -9.52
CA HIS A 253 -15.83 -0.56 -8.11
C HIS A 253 -15.80 0.70 -7.24
N SER A 254 -15.26 1.81 -7.77
CA SER A 254 -15.29 3.10 -7.08
C SER A 254 -16.73 3.58 -6.84
N LEU A 255 -17.63 3.45 -7.80
CA LEU A 255 -19.05 3.81 -7.63
C LEU A 255 -19.78 2.89 -6.67
N GLU A 256 -19.48 1.59 -6.66
CA GLU A 256 -20.04 0.62 -5.71
C GLU A 256 -19.69 1.00 -4.27
N ALA A 257 -18.41 1.27 -4.00
CA ALA A 257 -17.95 1.71 -2.68
C ALA A 257 -18.65 3.01 -2.22
N GLN A 258 -18.83 3.95 -3.14
CA GLN A 258 -19.49 5.24 -2.91
C GLN A 258 -20.98 5.09 -2.61
N LEU A 259 -21.69 4.28 -3.42
CA LEU A 259 -23.11 3.99 -3.23
C LEU A 259 -23.36 3.26 -1.92
N HIS A 260 -22.52 2.26 -1.61
CA HIS A 260 -22.58 1.57 -0.33
C HIS A 260 -22.40 2.57 0.83
N TYR A 261 -21.36 3.41 0.78
CA TYR A 261 -21.09 4.41 1.82
C TYR A 261 -22.28 5.33 2.05
N LEU A 262 -22.90 5.87 0.99
CA LEU A 262 -24.07 6.75 1.10
C LEU A 262 -25.31 6.03 1.62
N SER A 263 -25.45 4.73 1.39
CA SER A 263 -26.59 3.95 1.88
C SER A 263 -26.55 3.74 3.41
N VAL A 264 -25.34 3.67 3.98
CA VAL A 264 -25.13 3.50 5.43
C VAL A 264 -24.81 4.82 6.16
N ASN A 265 -24.47 5.88 5.42
CA ASN A 265 -24.24 7.25 5.93
C ASN A 265 -25.05 8.29 5.11
N PRO A 266 -26.37 8.38 5.34
CA PRO A 266 -27.28 9.23 4.56
C PRO A 266 -27.04 10.74 4.74
#